data_AF-A0A1Z9CCE0-F1
#
_entry.id   AF-A0A1Z9CCE0-F1
#
_cell.length_a   1.000
_cell.length_b   1.000
_cell.length_c   1.000
_cell.angle_alpha   90.00
_cell.angle_beta   90.00
_cell.angle_gamma   90.00
#
_symmetry.space_group_name_H-M   'P 1'
#
loop_
_entity.id
_entity.type
_entity.pdbx_description
1 polymer ?
#
loop_
_entity_poly.entity_id
_entity_poly.type
_entity_poly.pdbx_seq_one_letter_code
_entity_poly.pdbx_strand_id
1 'polypeptide(L)'
;MLAKNLRYEDKREILSASGTLPIVAISYGISESDLCFTICNVQDIPIAIFGVNNVGAIWFLATPEIEKISIPFLRECRGVVDTFNKKYPLLWNYVDARNDLHIKWLKFCGFKFIRKLNYGVLNKPFYEIAKLCVNQYQV
;
A
#
# COMPACT_ATOMS: atom_id res chain seq x y z
N MET A 1 -0.32 15.45 -11.98
CA MET A 1 0.50 15.14 -10.80
C MET A 1 -0.29 14.26 -9.86
N LEU A 2 0.24 13.07 -9.52
CA LEU A 2 -0.45 11.96 -8.85
C LEU A 2 -1.26 12.37 -7.60
N ALA A 3 -0.70 13.23 -6.75
CA ALA A 3 -1.34 13.74 -5.54
C ALA A 3 -2.72 14.40 -5.78
N LYS A 4 -2.90 15.10 -6.91
CA LYS A 4 -4.17 15.77 -7.24
C LYS A 4 -5.25 14.77 -7.66
N ASN A 5 -4.84 13.66 -8.26
CA ASN A 5 -5.72 12.68 -8.87
C ASN A 5 -5.84 11.38 -8.08
N LEU A 6 -5.48 11.37 -6.77
CA LEU A 6 -5.72 10.19 -5.94
C LEU A 6 -7.21 9.84 -5.91
N ARG A 7 -7.50 8.55 -5.82
CA ARG A 7 -8.86 8.03 -5.60
C ARG A 7 -9.45 8.60 -4.32
N TYR A 8 -10.78 8.57 -4.25
CA TYR A 8 -11.50 9.01 -3.08
C TYR A 8 -11.10 8.21 -1.83
N GLU A 9 -10.95 6.90 -1.97
CA GLU A 9 -10.58 5.97 -0.89
C GLU A 9 -9.18 6.28 -0.34
N ASP A 10 -8.21 6.53 -1.22
CA ASP A 10 -6.83 6.86 -0.81
C ASP A 10 -6.79 8.22 -0.09
N LYS A 11 -7.51 9.24 -0.61
CA LYS A 11 -7.65 10.53 0.06
C LYS A 11 -8.31 10.39 1.44
N ARG A 12 -9.36 9.56 1.53
CA ARG A 12 -10.08 9.29 2.77
C ARG A 12 -9.21 8.54 3.78
N GLU A 13 -8.41 7.58 3.33
CA GLU A 13 -7.48 6.82 4.17
C GLU A 13 -6.40 7.73 4.75
N ILE A 14 -5.75 8.57 3.92
CA ILE A 14 -4.76 9.57 4.38
C ILE A 14 -5.39 10.49 5.43
N LEU A 15 -6.56 11.07 5.13
CA LEU A 15 -7.25 11.95 6.06
C LEU A 15 -7.59 11.24 7.38
N SER A 16 -8.00 9.97 7.32
CA SER A 16 -8.36 9.20 8.50
C SER A 16 -7.15 8.80 9.34
N ALA A 17 -6.04 8.42 8.70
CA ALA A 17 -4.83 7.93 9.33
C ALA A 17 -4.00 9.07 9.93
N SER A 18 -3.58 10.04 9.10
CA SER A 18 -2.64 11.09 9.47
C SER A 18 -3.25 12.48 9.53
N GLY A 19 -4.42 12.70 8.91
CA GLY A 19 -5.03 14.02 8.79
C GLY A 19 -4.32 14.96 7.82
N THR A 20 -3.36 14.44 7.05
CA THR A 20 -2.52 15.25 6.15
C THR A 20 -3.13 15.42 4.77
N LEU A 21 -2.56 16.33 3.98
CA LEU A 21 -2.89 16.44 2.56
C LEU A 21 -2.22 15.32 1.74
N PRO A 22 -2.81 14.90 0.60
CA PRO A 22 -2.21 13.92 -0.30
C PRO A 22 -0.76 14.18 -0.69
N ILE A 23 -0.41 15.43 -0.98
CA ILE A 23 0.96 15.79 -1.35
C ILE A 23 1.94 15.56 -0.20
N VAL A 24 1.52 15.86 1.04
CA VAL A 24 2.35 15.64 2.22
C VAL A 24 2.54 14.15 2.47
N ALA A 25 1.47 13.36 2.37
CA ALA A 25 1.54 11.90 2.54
C ALA A 25 2.45 11.24 1.49
N ILE A 26 2.37 11.68 0.23
CA ILE A 26 3.24 11.16 -0.84
C ILE A 26 4.69 11.57 -0.61
N SER A 27 4.96 12.85 -0.29
CA SER A 27 6.33 13.31 -0.02
C SER A 27 6.96 12.55 1.15
N TYR A 28 6.20 12.34 2.22
CA TYR A 28 6.64 11.54 3.37
C TYR A 28 6.87 10.07 2.99
N GLY A 29 5.94 9.47 2.24
CA GLY A 29 6.12 8.11 1.74
C GLY A 29 7.39 7.95 0.91
N ILE A 30 7.74 8.94 0.07
CA ILE A 30 8.98 8.94 -0.71
C ILE A 30 10.21 9.10 0.20
N SER A 31 10.17 10.02 1.17
CA SER A 31 11.35 10.29 2.02
C SER A 31 11.68 9.15 2.98
N GLU A 32 10.67 8.47 3.51
CA GLU A 32 10.84 7.41 4.52
C GLU A 32 10.94 6.01 3.93
N SER A 33 10.70 5.86 2.61
CA SER A 33 10.81 4.55 1.97
C SER A 33 12.27 4.17 1.76
N ASP A 34 12.60 2.95 2.14
CA ASP A 34 13.83 2.30 1.70
C ASP A 34 13.69 1.89 0.23
N LEU A 35 12.51 1.36 -0.15
CA LEU A 35 12.17 1.11 -1.55
C LEU A 35 10.84 1.77 -1.90
N CYS A 36 10.82 2.53 -3.01
CA CYS A 36 9.65 3.24 -3.51
C CYS A 36 9.56 3.12 -5.03
N PHE A 37 8.37 2.81 -5.54
CA PHE A 37 8.12 2.56 -6.95
C PHE A 37 6.91 3.36 -7.41
N THR A 38 6.99 3.85 -8.65
CA THR A 38 5.86 4.47 -9.34
C THR A 38 5.37 3.52 -10.43
N ILE A 39 4.05 3.39 -10.53
CA ILE A 39 3.38 2.69 -11.60
C ILE A 39 2.94 3.72 -12.64
N CYS A 40 3.41 3.56 -13.87
CA CYS A 40 2.98 4.36 -15.01
C CYS A 40 2.01 3.56 -15.89
N ASN A 41 1.07 4.26 -16.54
CA ASN A 41 0.24 3.65 -17.59
C ASN A 41 1.02 3.56 -18.93
N VAL A 42 0.35 3.05 -19.98
CA VAL A 42 0.95 2.90 -21.33
C VAL A 42 1.39 4.20 -22.00
N GLN A 43 0.97 5.35 -21.46
CA GLN A 43 1.34 6.70 -21.91
C GLN A 43 2.43 7.33 -21.02
N ASP A 44 3.06 6.53 -20.16
CA ASP A 44 4.07 6.97 -19.18
C ASP A 44 3.55 7.99 -18.15
N ILE A 45 2.25 7.95 -17.85
CA ILE A 45 1.63 8.82 -16.83
C ILE A 45 1.63 8.07 -15.49
N PRO A 46 2.14 8.65 -14.39
CA PRO A 46 2.07 8.07 -13.06
C PRO A 46 0.62 7.89 -12.58
N ILE A 47 0.22 6.65 -12.32
CA ILE A 47 -1.13 6.28 -11.87
C ILE A 47 -1.17 5.68 -10.47
N ALA A 48 -0.06 5.20 -9.94
CA ALA A 48 0.07 4.77 -8.54
C ALA A 48 1.51 4.88 -8.06
N ILE A 49 1.68 4.90 -6.74
CA ILE A 49 2.98 4.91 -6.06
C ILE A 49 2.88 4.05 -4.82
N PHE A 50 3.94 3.31 -4.53
CA PHE A 50 3.97 2.39 -3.41
C PHE A 50 5.38 2.15 -2.93
N GLY A 51 5.52 1.74 -1.68
CA GLY A 51 6.82 1.53 -1.10
C GLY A 51 6.77 0.78 0.22
N VAL A 52 7.95 0.66 0.80
CA VAL A 52 8.18 0.04 2.09
C VAL A 52 9.30 0.80 2.78
N ASN A 53 9.09 1.15 4.05
CA ASN A 53 10.12 1.77 4.87
C ASN A 53 11.07 0.73 5.47
N ASN A 54 12.10 1.19 6.17
CA ASN A 54 13.13 0.37 6.80
C ASN A 54 12.61 -0.60 7.89
N VAL A 55 11.37 -0.42 8.40
CA VAL A 55 10.73 -1.30 9.38
C VAL A 55 9.66 -2.21 8.77
N GLY A 56 9.60 -2.32 7.44
CA GLY A 56 8.67 -3.20 6.74
C GLY A 56 7.22 -2.68 6.67
N ALA A 57 6.98 -1.42 7.01
CA ALA A 57 5.65 -0.82 6.83
C ALA A 57 5.42 -0.53 5.35
N ILE A 58 4.48 -1.26 4.74
CA ILE A 58 4.15 -1.11 3.32
C ILE A 58 3.05 -0.08 3.12
N TRP A 59 3.09 0.66 2.02
CA TRP A 59 2.06 1.63 1.68
C TRP A 59 1.83 1.68 0.17
N PHE A 60 0.63 2.09 -0.23
CA PHE A 60 0.21 2.15 -1.63
C PHE A 60 -0.83 3.28 -1.78
N LEU A 61 -0.67 4.13 -2.80
CA LEU A 61 -1.60 5.18 -3.15
C LEU A 61 -1.83 5.18 -4.67
N ALA A 62 -3.07 5.34 -5.10
CA ALA A 62 -3.41 5.25 -6.51
C ALA A 62 -4.41 6.31 -6.98
N THR A 63 -4.41 6.51 -8.30
CA THR A 63 -5.43 7.25 -9.04
C THR A 63 -6.51 6.28 -9.55
N PRO A 64 -7.70 6.77 -9.97
CA PRO A 64 -8.75 5.91 -10.52
C PRO A 64 -8.32 5.04 -11.71
N GLU A 65 -7.30 5.48 -12.46
CA GLU A 65 -6.74 4.71 -13.58
C GLU A 65 -6.18 3.35 -13.17
N ILE A 66 -5.90 3.12 -11.88
CA ILE A 66 -5.44 1.82 -11.38
C ILE A 66 -6.46 0.70 -11.63
N GLU A 67 -7.74 1.02 -11.77
CA GLU A 67 -8.78 0.03 -12.06
C GLU A 67 -8.72 -0.51 -13.49
N LYS A 68 -7.99 0.19 -14.38
CA LYS A 68 -7.82 -0.17 -15.79
C LYS A 68 -6.60 -1.07 -16.04
N ILE A 69 -5.78 -1.33 -15.01
CA ILE A 69 -4.58 -2.16 -15.18
C ILE A 69 -4.97 -3.63 -15.37
N SER A 70 -4.18 -4.34 -16.16
CA SER A 70 -4.43 -5.74 -16.50
C SER A 70 -4.08 -6.69 -15.33
N ILE A 71 -4.70 -7.87 -15.32
CA ILE A 71 -4.38 -8.93 -14.34
C ILE A 71 -2.88 -9.32 -14.33
N PRO A 72 -2.19 -9.46 -15.48
CA PRO A 72 -0.74 -9.68 -15.50
C PRO A 72 0.04 -8.63 -14.70
N PHE A 73 -0.31 -7.36 -14.84
CA PHE A 73 0.35 -6.28 -14.12
C PHE A 73 0.11 -6.36 -12.60
N LEU A 74 -1.10 -6.74 -12.17
CA LEU A 74 -1.38 -7.02 -10.74
C LEU A 74 -0.53 -8.19 -10.19
N ARG A 75 -0.22 -9.20 -11.01
CA ARG A 75 0.67 -10.30 -10.63
C ARG A 75 2.12 -9.84 -10.49
N GLU A 76 2.59 -8.96 -11.36
CA GLU A 76 3.93 -8.35 -11.24
C GLU A 76 4.06 -7.55 -9.93
N CYS A 77 3.04 -6.75 -9.59
CA CYS A 77 3.01 -6.02 -8.32
C CYS A 77 3.11 -6.97 -7.11
N ARG A 78 2.46 -8.15 -7.17
CA ARG A 78 2.63 -9.18 -6.15
C ARG A 78 4.07 -9.71 -6.09
N GLY A 79 4.72 -9.92 -7.24
CA GLY A 79 6.14 -10.29 -7.30
C GLY A 79 7.06 -9.25 -6.64
N VAL A 80 6.74 -7.96 -6.76
CA VAL A 80 7.45 -6.88 -6.05
C VAL A 80 7.23 -6.99 -4.53
N VAL A 81 5.99 -7.21 -4.07
CA VAL A 81 5.68 -7.45 -2.65
C VAL A 81 6.45 -8.66 -2.11
N ASP A 82 6.51 -9.75 -2.88
CA ASP A 82 7.26 -10.94 -2.48
C ASP A 82 8.77 -10.66 -2.42
N THR A 83 9.28 -9.74 -3.25
CA THR A 83 10.66 -9.25 -3.18
C THR A 83 10.91 -8.41 -1.92
N PHE A 84 9.96 -7.57 -1.52
CA PHE A 84 10.04 -6.87 -0.22
C PHE A 84 10.10 -7.86 0.93
N ASN A 85 9.28 -8.92 0.89
CA ASN A 85 9.27 -9.90 1.97
C ASN A 85 10.58 -10.68 2.09
N LYS A 86 11.39 -10.80 1.03
CA LYS A 86 12.74 -11.39 1.13
C LYS A 86 13.70 -10.50 1.94
N LYS A 87 13.49 -9.18 1.92
CA LYS A 87 14.30 -8.19 2.65
C LYS A 87 13.77 -7.95 4.06
N TYR A 88 12.45 -7.90 4.24
CA TYR A 88 11.79 -7.60 5.51
C TYR A 88 11.14 -8.87 6.08
N PRO A 89 11.55 -9.33 7.29
CA PRO A 89 10.96 -10.50 7.94
C PRO A 89 9.43 -10.40 8.12
N LEU A 90 8.94 -9.17 8.26
CA LEU A 90 7.55 -8.83 8.40
C LEU A 90 7.23 -7.63 7.52
N LEU A 91 6.22 -7.78 6.65
CA LEU A 91 5.54 -6.65 6.05
C LEU A 91 4.25 -6.41 6.82
N TRP A 92 3.94 -5.15 7.13
CA TRP A 92 2.75 -4.81 7.89
C TRP A 92 2.19 -3.44 7.48
N ASN A 93 0.92 -3.20 7.82
CA ASN A 93 0.30 -1.88 7.74
C ASN A 93 -1.01 -1.84 8.55
N TYR A 94 -1.56 -0.64 8.75
CA TYR A 94 -2.96 -0.43 9.07
C TYR A 94 -3.66 0.11 7.81
N VAL A 95 -4.70 -0.59 7.35
CA VAL A 95 -5.43 -0.22 6.10
C VAL A 95 -6.88 0.11 6.38
N ASP A 96 -7.45 1.09 5.69
CA ASP A 96 -8.83 1.53 5.92
C ASP A 96 -9.80 0.37 5.62
N ALA A 97 -10.58 -0.03 6.63
CA ALA A 97 -11.50 -1.16 6.51
C ALA A 97 -12.66 -0.90 5.53
N ARG A 98 -12.78 0.34 5.01
CA ARG A 98 -13.78 0.78 4.02
C ARG A 98 -13.24 0.77 2.58
N ASN A 99 -12.00 0.33 2.36
CA ASN A 99 -11.33 0.31 1.05
C ASN A 99 -11.33 -1.10 0.44
N ASP A 100 -12.45 -1.51 -0.16
CA ASP A 100 -12.65 -2.88 -0.64
C ASP A 100 -11.65 -3.30 -1.73
N LEU A 101 -11.27 -2.38 -2.62
CA LEU A 101 -10.28 -2.68 -3.67
C LEU A 101 -8.92 -3.01 -3.05
N HIS A 102 -8.45 -2.17 -2.12
CA HIS A 102 -7.18 -2.39 -1.44
C HIS A 102 -7.20 -3.69 -0.62
N ILE A 103 -8.30 -3.96 0.09
CA ILE A 103 -8.48 -5.20 0.86
C ILE A 103 -8.39 -6.44 -0.05
N LYS A 104 -9.06 -6.44 -1.21
CA LYS A 104 -8.99 -7.55 -2.18
C LYS A 104 -7.57 -7.75 -2.69
N TRP A 105 -6.87 -6.66 -3.01
CA TRP A 105 -5.49 -6.72 -3.50
C TRP A 105 -4.53 -7.27 -2.44
N LEU A 106 -4.63 -6.83 -1.18
CA LEU A 106 -3.78 -7.32 -0.09
C LEU A 106 -4.00 -8.81 0.19
N LYS A 107 -5.25 -9.28 0.14
CA LYS A 107 -5.57 -10.71 0.21
C LYS A 107 -4.94 -11.48 -0.95
N PHE A 108 -5.01 -10.94 -2.17
CA PHE A 108 -4.36 -11.53 -3.34
C PHE A 108 -2.83 -11.58 -3.20
N CYS A 109 -2.22 -10.57 -2.59
CA CYS A 109 -0.80 -10.53 -2.23
C CYS A 109 -0.43 -11.44 -1.05
N GLY A 110 -1.41 -12.08 -0.39
CA GLY A 110 -1.17 -13.05 0.69
C GLY A 110 -1.03 -12.45 2.09
N PHE A 111 -1.42 -11.19 2.30
CA PHE A 111 -1.50 -10.62 3.64
C PHE A 111 -2.57 -11.31 4.49
N LYS A 112 -2.29 -11.46 5.77
CA LYS A 112 -3.23 -11.87 6.82
C LYS A 112 -3.79 -10.62 7.49
N PHE A 113 -5.09 -10.65 7.73
CA PHE A 113 -5.82 -9.59 8.42
C PHE A 113 -5.94 -10.03 9.89
N ILE A 114 -5.13 -9.44 10.76
CA ILE A 114 -4.94 -9.88 12.14
C ILE A 114 -6.17 -9.52 12.98
N ARG A 115 -6.55 -8.23 12.94
CA ARG A 115 -7.69 -7.71 13.68
C ARG A 115 -8.26 -6.45 13.03
N LYS A 116 -9.47 -6.11 13.43
CA LYS A 116 -10.11 -4.83 13.12
C LYS A 116 -10.10 -3.96 14.38
N LEU A 117 -9.66 -2.71 14.25
CA LEU A 117 -9.57 -1.75 15.34
C LEU A 117 -9.89 -0.35 14.82
N ASN A 118 -10.10 0.61 15.72
CA ASN A 118 -10.08 2.01 15.32
C ASN A 118 -8.64 2.54 15.35
N TYR A 119 -8.26 3.28 14.32
CA TYR A 119 -6.91 3.80 14.12
C TYR A 119 -6.94 5.20 13.51
N GLY A 120 -5.81 5.91 13.62
CA GLY A 120 -5.58 7.21 13.02
C GLY A 120 -6.22 8.38 13.74
N VAL A 121 -5.91 9.60 13.28
CA VAL A 121 -6.35 10.85 13.90
C VAL A 121 -7.88 11.03 13.92
N LEU A 122 -8.60 10.35 13.02
CA LEU A 122 -10.07 10.38 12.97
C LEU A 122 -10.74 9.16 13.61
N ASN A 123 -9.97 8.28 14.26
CA ASN A 123 -10.47 7.10 14.98
C ASN A 123 -11.44 6.24 14.14
N LYS A 124 -11.03 5.91 12.90
CA LYS A 124 -11.86 5.17 11.92
C LYS A 124 -11.52 3.69 11.92
N PRO A 125 -12.41 2.80 11.43
CA PRO A 125 -12.14 1.37 11.39
C PRO A 125 -11.04 1.04 10.38
N PHE A 126 -9.98 0.39 10.84
CA PHE A 126 -8.85 -0.11 10.07
C PHE A 126 -8.62 -1.59 10.35
N TYR A 127 -8.01 -2.28 9.39
CA TYR A 127 -7.45 -3.60 9.60
C TYR A 127 -5.95 -3.50 9.86
N GLU A 128 -5.48 -4.17 10.90
CA GLU A 128 -4.06 -4.49 11.03
C GLU A 128 -3.76 -5.69 10.14
N ILE A 129 -2.79 -5.53 9.24
CA ILE A 129 -2.40 -6.58 8.31
C ILE A 129 -0.93 -6.93 8.47
N ALA A 130 -0.60 -8.18 8.18
CA ALA A 130 0.77 -8.66 8.17
C ALA A 130 1.01 -9.72 7.10
N LYS A 131 2.24 -9.78 6.60
CA LYS A 131 2.75 -10.87 5.76
C LYS A 131 4.16 -11.23 6.22
N LEU A 132 4.30 -12.44 6.74
CA LEU A 132 5.58 -12.99 7.19
C LEU A 132 6.42 -13.44 6.00
N CYS A 133 7.73 -13.20 6.07
CA CYS A 133 8.66 -13.81 5.13
C CYS A 133 8.65 -15.33 5.31
N VAL A 134 8.38 -16.06 4.23
CA VAL A 134 8.58 -17.51 4.18
C VAL A 134 10.02 -17.75 3.71
N ASN A 135 11.00 -17.54 4.58
CA ASN A 135 12.35 -18.15 4.54
C ASN A 135 13.25 -17.52 5.62
N GLN A 136 13.57 -18.31 6.65
CA GLN A 136 14.91 -18.39 7.28
C GLN A 136 15.07 -19.54 8.30
N TYR A 137 14.33 -20.65 8.15
CA TYR A 137 14.65 -21.90 8.83
C TYR A 137 14.52 -23.06 7.86
N GLN A 138 15.50 -23.20 6.98
CA GLN A 138 15.97 -24.55 6.65
C GLN A 138 16.91 -24.91 7.80
N VAL A 139 16.39 -25.67 8.77
CA VAL A 139 17.21 -26.43 9.72
C VAL A 139 17.49 -27.78 9.07
#